data_AF-A0A2V3PTE8-F1
#
_entry.id   AF-A0A2V3PTE8-F1
#
_cell.length_a   1.000
_cell.length_b   1.000
_cell.length_c   1.000
_cell.angle_alpha   90.00
_cell.angle_beta   90.00
_cell.angle_gamma   90.00
#
_symmetry.space_group_name_H-M   'P 1'
#
loop_
_entity.id
_entity.type
_entity.pdbx_description
1 polymer ?
#
loop_
_entity_poly.entity_id
_entity_poly.type
_entity_poly.pdbx_seq_one_letter_code
_entity_poly.pdbx_strand_id
1 'polypeptide(L)'
;MHEFFTTFLEPILTFIAGGGIVAIVKWRSIKKQAEAEAMKAVQEVYQETIKDLREDKEMMKRDNAELRVIVAELQIVVNQNSKDISELKGYKCIVLDCKLRKKE
;
A
#
# COMPACT_ATOMS: atom_id res chain seq x y z
N MET A 1 -6.43 56.46 45.18
CA MET A 1 -6.54 56.43 43.70
C MET A 1 -5.20 56.26 42.99
N HIS A 2 -4.07 56.75 43.52
CA HIS A 2 -2.76 56.60 42.88
C HIS A 2 -2.24 55.15 42.81
N GLU A 3 -2.41 54.37 43.89
CA GLU A 3 -1.96 52.96 43.94
C GLU A 3 -2.70 52.04 42.95
N PHE A 4 -3.95 52.36 42.61
CA PHE A 4 -4.72 51.57 41.63
C PHE A 4 -4.15 51.74 40.21
N PHE A 5 -3.66 52.94 39.89
CA PHE A 5 -3.14 53.26 38.57
C PHE A 5 -1.79 52.60 38.30
N THR A 6 -0.87 52.63 39.27
CA THR A 6 0.47 52.03 39.13
C THR A 6 0.43 50.51 39.26
N THR A 7 -0.39 49.97 40.14
CA THR A 7 -0.42 48.51 40.38
C THR A 7 -1.16 47.74 39.29
N PHE A 8 -2.19 48.33 38.67
CA PHE A 8 -3.02 47.64 37.68
C PHE A 8 -2.95 48.23 36.28
N LEU A 9 -2.88 49.56 36.12
CA LEU A 9 -3.00 50.19 34.80
C LEU A 9 -1.67 50.23 34.04
N GLU A 10 -0.56 50.54 34.72
CA GLU A 10 0.77 50.56 34.11
C GLU A 10 1.17 49.21 33.48
N PRO A 11 1.05 48.05 34.16
CA PRO A 11 1.41 46.76 33.58
C PRO A 11 0.58 46.41 32.34
N ILE A 12 -0.72 46.75 32.34
CA ILE A 12 -1.61 46.51 31.21
C ILE A 12 -1.24 47.40 30.02
N LEU A 13 -0.95 48.67 30.26
CA LEU A 13 -0.51 49.60 29.22
C LEU A 13 0.85 49.22 28.65
N THR A 14 1.81 48.82 29.51
CA THR A 14 3.11 48.31 29.06
C THR A 14 2.97 46.98 28.31
N PHE A 15 2.04 46.11 28.70
CA PHE A 15 1.73 44.88 27.95
C PHE A 15 1.13 45.19 26.58
N ILE A 16 0.20 46.14 26.48
CA ILE A 16 -0.41 46.52 25.20
C ILE A 16 0.60 47.26 24.30
N ALA A 17 1.29 48.28 24.84
CA ALA A 17 2.27 49.09 24.12
C ALA A 17 3.56 48.32 23.79
N GLY A 18 3.98 47.42 24.67
CA GLY A 18 5.14 46.53 24.49
C GLY A 18 4.87 45.32 23.57
N GLY A 19 3.68 45.23 22.97
CA GLY A 19 3.38 44.21 21.96
C GLY A 19 2.87 42.87 22.49
N GLY A 20 2.35 42.81 23.70
CA GLY A 20 1.69 41.63 24.28
C GLY A 20 0.50 41.13 23.44
N ILE A 21 -0.25 42.03 22.79
CA ILE A 21 -1.29 41.65 21.82
C ILE A 21 -0.68 40.97 20.58
N VAL A 22 0.47 41.46 20.11
CA VAL A 22 1.20 40.86 18.97
C VAL A 22 1.71 39.47 19.33
N ALA A 23 2.10 39.23 20.59
CA ALA A 23 2.49 37.90 21.06
C ALA A 23 1.35 36.88 20.99
N ILE A 24 0.11 37.28 21.33
CA ILE A 24 -1.08 36.41 21.24
C ILE A 24 -1.38 36.05 19.77
N VAL A 25 -1.29 37.03 18.86
CA VAL A 25 -1.49 36.79 17.42
C VAL A 25 -0.39 35.89 16.86
N LYS A 26 0.88 36.16 17.20
CA LYS A 26 2.02 35.31 16.82
C LYS A 26 1.88 33.89 17.36
N TRP A 27 1.40 33.70 18.58
CA TRP A 27 1.19 32.38 19.16
C TRP A 27 0.16 31.56 18.37
N ARG A 28 -0.93 32.19 17.91
CA ARG A 28 -1.90 31.54 17.01
C ARG A 28 -1.27 31.15 15.67
N SER A 29 -0.45 32.02 15.09
CA SER A 29 0.24 31.74 13.82
C SER A 29 1.27 30.63 13.95
N ILE A 30 2.07 30.64 15.02
CA ILE A 30 3.05 29.58 15.33
C ILE A 30 2.33 28.25 15.52
N LYS A 31 1.19 28.23 16.23
CA LYS A 31 0.38 27.02 16.39
C LYS A 31 -0.12 26.49 15.04
N LYS A 32 -0.68 27.36 14.20
CA LYS A 32 -1.14 26.97 12.85
C LYS A 32 0.00 26.45 11.97
N GLN A 33 1.18 27.03 12.10
CA GLN A 33 2.36 26.61 11.33
C GLN A 33 2.85 25.23 11.80
N ALA A 34 2.92 25.00 13.10
CA ALA A 34 3.25 23.68 13.65
C ALA A 34 2.22 22.60 13.26
N GLU A 35 0.93 22.94 13.24
CA GLU A 35 -0.13 22.04 12.76
C GLU A 35 0.02 21.74 11.26
N ALA A 36 0.37 22.74 10.44
CA ALA A 36 0.59 22.56 9.01
C ALA A 36 1.85 21.73 8.71
N GLU A 37 2.93 21.93 9.46
CA GLU A 37 4.16 21.15 9.34
C GLU A 37 3.95 19.69 9.77
N ALA A 38 3.20 19.45 10.85
CA ALA A 38 2.80 18.11 11.27
C ALA A 38 1.89 17.43 10.23
N MET A 39 0.92 18.16 9.65
CA MET A 39 0.10 17.64 8.56
C MET A 39 0.92 17.31 7.31
N LYS A 40 1.94 18.10 7.00
CA LYS A 40 2.82 17.85 5.85
C LYS A 40 3.65 16.57 6.03
N ALA A 41 4.23 16.38 7.20
CA ALA A 41 5.00 15.16 7.52
C ALA A 41 4.13 13.90 7.40
N VAL A 42 2.88 13.98 7.86
CA VAL A 42 1.92 12.88 7.73
C VAL A 42 1.51 12.66 6.26
N GLN A 43 1.31 13.72 5.48
CA GLN A 43 0.98 13.62 4.06
C GLN A 43 2.10 12.97 3.23
N GLU A 44 3.35 13.27 3.54
CA GLU A 44 4.52 12.68 2.86
C GLU A 44 4.56 11.16 3.04
N VAL A 45 4.44 10.67 4.28
CA VAL A 45 4.36 9.24 4.59
C VAL A 45 3.17 8.57 3.89
N TYR A 46 2.01 9.23 3.86
CA TYR A 46 0.84 8.70 3.15
C TYR A 46 1.08 8.62 1.63
N GLN A 47 1.76 9.59 1.04
CA GLN A 47 2.07 9.57 -0.39
C GLN A 47 3.08 8.48 -0.74
N GLU A 48 4.10 8.30 0.08
CA GLU A 48 5.06 7.19 -0.05
C GLU A 48 4.35 5.84 0.07
N THR A 49 3.54 5.65 1.11
CA THR A 49 2.76 4.41 1.29
C THR A 49 1.85 4.13 0.10
N ILE A 50 1.17 5.15 -0.45
CA ILE A 50 0.33 5.00 -1.64
C ILE A 50 1.16 4.60 -2.87
N LYS A 51 2.37 5.16 -3.01
CA LYS A 51 3.28 4.82 -4.11
C LYS A 51 3.74 3.37 -3.99
N ASP A 52 4.19 2.95 -2.82
CA ASP A 52 4.65 1.57 -2.57
C ASP A 52 3.52 0.57 -2.85
N LEU A 53 2.31 0.83 -2.34
CA LEU A 53 1.15 -0.03 -2.59
C LEU A 53 0.78 -0.11 -4.08
N ARG A 54 1.00 0.96 -4.85
CA ARG A 54 0.76 0.95 -6.31
C ARG A 54 1.82 0.12 -7.03
N GLU A 55 3.08 0.25 -6.64
CA GLU A 55 4.19 -0.52 -7.21
C GLU A 55 4.02 -2.02 -6.93
N ASP A 56 3.68 -2.39 -5.69
CA ASP A 56 3.39 -3.76 -5.30
C ASP A 56 2.22 -4.33 -6.08
N LYS A 57 1.15 -3.56 -6.26
CA LYS A 57 -0.02 -3.99 -7.05
C LYS A 57 0.35 -4.26 -8.51
N GLU A 58 1.19 -3.42 -9.12
CA GLU A 58 1.63 -3.62 -10.50
C GLU A 58 2.62 -4.79 -10.63
N MET A 59 3.45 -5.03 -9.62
CA MET A 59 4.29 -6.24 -9.53
C MET A 59 3.42 -7.51 -9.46
N MET A 60 2.49 -7.57 -8.50
CA MET A 60 1.58 -8.71 -8.34
C MET A 60 0.74 -9.00 -9.59
N LYS A 61 0.31 -7.97 -10.32
CA LYS A 61 -0.42 -8.15 -11.59
C LYS A 61 0.46 -8.82 -12.65
N ARG A 62 1.73 -8.41 -12.77
CA ARG A 62 2.67 -9.00 -13.73
C ARG A 62 2.93 -10.46 -13.39
N ASP A 63 3.22 -10.76 -12.13
CA ASP A 63 3.45 -12.12 -11.66
C ASP A 63 2.22 -13.01 -11.91
N ASN A 64 1.01 -12.50 -11.64
CA ASN A 64 -0.22 -13.24 -11.90
C ASN A 64 -0.44 -13.48 -13.41
N ALA A 65 -0.10 -12.51 -14.26
CA ALA A 65 -0.18 -12.67 -15.71
C ALA A 65 0.80 -13.74 -16.21
N GLU A 66 2.05 -13.73 -15.73
CA GLU A 66 3.05 -14.73 -16.06
C GLU A 66 2.65 -16.13 -15.57
N LEU A 67 2.20 -16.24 -14.32
CA LEU A 67 1.70 -17.49 -13.76
C LEU A 67 0.52 -18.07 -14.55
N ARG A 68 -0.40 -17.22 -15.05
CA ARG A 68 -1.50 -17.68 -15.90
C ARG A 68 -1.01 -18.30 -17.21
N VAL A 69 0.03 -17.74 -17.82
CA VAL A 69 0.64 -18.29 -19.03
C VAL A 69 1.28 -19.65 -18.71
N ILE A 70 2.10 -19.71 -17.67
CA ILE A 70 2.77 -20.95 -17.23
C ILE A 70 1.74 -22.05 -16.93
N VAL A 71 0.66 -21.72 -16.21
CA VAL A 71 -0.42 -22.67 -15.91
C VAL A 71 -1.12 -23.15 -17.18
N ALA A 72 -1.39 -22.26 -18.14
CA ALA A 72 -2.00 -22.63 -19.41
C ALA A 72 -1.11 -23.58 -20.22
N GLU A 73 0.20 -23.31 -20.29
CA GLU A 73 1.17 -24.17 -20.97
C GLU A 73 1.30 -25.53 -20.27
N LEU A 74 1.42 -25.54 -18.94
CA LEU A 74 1.46 -26.77 -18.16
C LEU A 74 0.19 -27.61 -18.36
N GLN A 75 -0.98 -26.98 -18.44
CA GLN A 75 -2.23 -27.71 -18.70
C GLN A 75 -2.21 -28.41 -20.06
N ILE A 76 -1.64 -27.79 -21.09
CA ILE A 76 -1.47 -28.42 -22.41
C ILE A 76 -0.57 -29.65 -22.30
N VAL A 77 0.59 -29.51 -21.65
CA VAL A 77 1.56 -30.61 -21.46
C VAL A 77 0.93 -31.75 -20.65
N VAL A 78 0.24 -31.44 -19.55
CA VAL A 78 -0.44 -32.45 -18.72
C VAL A 78 -1.52 -33.18 -19.51
N ASN A 79 -2.30 -32.46 -20.32
CA ASN A 79 -3.33 -33.07 -21.16
C ASN A 79 -2.71 -34.00 -22.22
N GLN A 80 -1.59 -33.60 -22.82
CA GLN A 80 -0.88 -34.43 -23.79
C GLN A 80 -0.30 -35.68 -23.12
N ASN A 81 0.42 -35.51 -22.02
CA ASN A 81 0.98 -36.62 -21.25
C ASN A 81 -0.11 -37.60 -20.81
N SER A 82 -1.28 -37.11 -20.41
CA SER A 82 -2.42 -37.96 -20.03
C SER A 82 -2.92 -38.82 -21.21
N LYS A 83 -2.98 -38.25 -22.42
CA LYS A 83 -3.32 -39.00 -23.64
C LYS A 83 -2.24 -40.03 -23.96
N ASP A 84 -0.98 -39.63 -23.97
CA ASP A 84 0.14 -40.50 -24.30
C ASP A 84 0.26 -41.67 -23.31
N ILE A 85 0.08 -41.42 -22.01
CA ILE A 85 0.03 -42.46 -20.97
C ILE A 85 -1.13 -43.43 -21.23
N SER A 86 -2.30 -42.92 -21.62
CA SER A 86 -3.47 -43.76 -21.89
C SER A 86 -3.23 -44.67 -23.10
N GLU A 87 -2.55 -44.17 -24.13
CA GLU A 87 -2.16 -44.96 -25.29
C GLU A 87 -1.10 -46.01 -24.93
N LEU A 88 -0.04 -45.62 -24.21
CA LEU A 88 1.03 -46.52 -23.76
C LEU A 88 0.51 -47.65 -22.86
N LYS A 89 -0.53 -47.41 -22.06
CA LYS A 89 -1.20 -48.45 -21.28
C LYS A 89 -1.78 -49.56 -22.16
N GLY A 90 -2.28 -49.22 -23.35
CA GLY A 90 -2.81 -50.22 -24.28
C GLY A 90 -1.73 -51.13 -24.87
N TYR A 91 -0.51 -50.62 -25.03
CA TYR A 91 0.65 -51.38 -25.53
C TYR A 91 1.29 -52.30 -24.49
N LYS A 92 1.12 -52.02 -23.17
CA LYS A 92 1.60 -52.92 -22.10
C LYS A 92 0.83 -54.24 -22.02
N CYS A 93 -0.32 -54.35 -22.68
CA CYS A 93 -1.14 -55.56 -22.62
C CYS A 93 -0.67 -56.63 -23.61
N ILE A 94 0.20 -57.53 -23.11
CA ILE A 94 0.79 -58.65 -23.88
C ILE A 94 -0.21 -59.83 -24.01
N VAL A 95 -1.08 -60.02 -23.02
CA VAL A 95 -2.09 -61.10 -22.99
C VAL A 95 -3.26 -60.82 -23.93
N LEU A 96 -3.79 -61.87 -24.57
CA LEU A 96 -4.89 -61.79 -25.55
C LEU A 96 -6.21 -61.27 -24.94
N ASP A 97 -6.47 -61.60 -23.67
CA ASP A 97 -7.73 -61.28 -22.99
C ASP A 97 -7.74 -59.91 -22.27
N CYS A 98 -6.69 -59.09 -22.43
CA CYS A 98 -6.67 -57.77 -21.82
C CYS A 98 -7.67 -56.82 -22.49
N LYS A 99 -8.63 -56.31 -21.70
CA LYS A 99 -9.66 -55.35 -22.14
C LYS A 99 -9.11 -54.04 -22.70
N LEU A 100 -7.90 -53.64 -22.29
CA LEU A 100 -7.24 -52.41 -22.70
C LEU A 100 -6.26 -52.60 -23.87
N ARG A 101 -6.10 -53.83 -24.39
CA ARG A 101 -5.15 -54.15 -25.47
C ARG A 101 -5.57 -53.46 -26.78
N LYS A 102 -4.63 -52.73 -27.40
CA LYS A 102 -4.82 -52.17 -28.76
C LYS A 102 -4.80 -53.34 -29.76
N LYS A 103 -5.86 -53.48 -30.55
CA LYS A 103 -5.95 -54.45 -31.66
C LYS A 103 -5.50 -53.74 -32.94
N GLU A 104 -4.54 -54.31 -33.65
CA GLU A 104 -4.10 -53.82 -34.97
C GLU A 104 -5.21 -53.91 -36.00
#